data_AF-A0A2D7Z854-F1
#
_entry.id   AF-A0A2D7Z854-F1
#
_cell.length_a   1.000
_cell.length_b   1.000
_cell.length_c   1.000
_cell.angle_alpha   90.00
_cell.angle_beta   90.00
_cell.angle_gamma   90.00
#
_symmetry.space_group_name_H-M   'P 1'
#
loop_
_entity.id
_entity.type
_entity.pdbx_description
1 polymer ?
#
loop_
_entity_poly.entity_id
_entity_poly.type
_entity_poly.pdbx_seq_one_letter_code
_entity_poly.pdbx_strand_id
1 'polypeptide(L)'
;MERGDVNLPAGLLTWPDIVIDMARLRQAIDPDWVLEEWIIERATEELRLIEMDLDKELLRILHRKQRVESIAEGLGHTLDHRSMEKEHDLGRQSNLFDHFDAILGEGRYERPTAGRIRDDLIDLSPPDADDPMLRVVMRLVQHIVAGADAEDEISTHRWIIEQAQRHGLDENEVEEAIDNLIEAGSLIEICDGEYIMGDE
;
A
#
# COMPACT_ATOMS: atom_id res chain seq x y z
N MET A 1 -39.03 -9.67 -48.42
CA MET A 1 -37.97 -10.09 -47.49
C MET A 1 -38.65 -10.25 -46.14
N GLU A 2 -39.06 -11.47 -45.82
CA GLU A 2 -39.71 -11.79 -44.55
C GLU A 2 -38.75 -11.41 -43.42
N ARG A 3 -39.26 -10.62 -42.48
CA ARG A 3 -38.53 -10.28 -41.25
C ARG A 3 -38.47 -11.58 -40.45
N GLY A 4 -37.31 -12.21 -40.39
CA GLY A 4 -37.09 -13.39 -39.55
C GLY A 4 -37.51 -13.06 -38.12
N ASP A 5 -38.31 -13.96 -37.53
CA ASP A 5 -38.81 -13.83 -36.17
C ASP A 5 -37.61 -13.81 -35.20
N VAL A 6 -37.23 -12.62 -34.78
CA VAL A 6 -36.27 -12.41 -33.70
C VAL A 6 -36.93 -12.98 -32.45
N ASN A 7 -36.21 -13.80 -31.69
CA ASN A 7 -36.67 -14.37 -30.42
C ASN A 7 -36.71 -13.27 -29.35
N LEU A 8 -37.62 -12.32 -29.56
CA LEU A 8 -37.91 -11.19 -28.70
C LEU A 8 -39.08 -11.62 -27.80
N PRO A 9 -39.02 -11.32 -26.49
CA PRO A 9 -40.10 -11.69 -25.57
C PRO A 9 -41.44 -11.11 -26.04
N ALA A 10 -42.52 -11.87 -25.82
CA ALA A 10 -43.87 -11.54 -26.27
C ALA A 10 -44.39 -10.24 -25.62
N GLY A 11 -44.12 -9.11 -26.28
CA GLY A 11 -44.50 -7.74 -25.94
C GLY A 11 -44.08 -6.75 -27.04
N LEU A 12 -43.92 -7.26 -28.26
CA LEU A 12 -43.23 -6.66 -29.40
C LEU A 12 -44.00 -5.50 -30.06
N LEU A 13 -43.81 -4.27 -29.58
CA LEU A 13 -43.75 -3.08 -30.46
C LEU A 13 -43.14 -1.79 -29.84
N THR A 14 -42.34 -1.82 -28.76
CA THR A 14 -41.89 -0.56 -28.12
C THR A 14 -40.45 -0.53 -27.61
N TRP A 15 -39.55 -1.37 -28.14
CA TRP A 15 -38.12 -1.22 -27.83
C TRP A 15 -37.46 -0.20 -28.78
N PRO A 16 -36.55 0.67 -28.29
CA PRO A 16 -35.81 1.59 -29.15
C PRO A 16 -35.05 0.86 -30.25
N ASP A 17 -34.94 1.47 -31.43
CA ASP A 17 -34.31 0.85 -32.61
C ASP A 17 -32.90 0.31 -32.33
N ILE A 18 -32.12 1.02 -31.50
CA ILE A 18 -30.78 0.60 -31.10
C ILE A 18 -30.75 -0.76 -30.36
N VAL A 19 -31.76 -1.05 -29.55
CA VAL A 19 -31.86 -2.32 -28.82
C VAL A 19 -32.23 -3.45 -29.77
N ILE A 20 -33.11 -3.15 -30.74
CA ILE A 20 -33.52 -4.12 -31.77
C ILE A 20 -32.34 -4.46 -32.68
N ASP A 21 -31.57 -3.47 -33.13
CA ASP A 21 -30.41 -3.68 -33.98
C ASP A 21 -29.31 -4.45 -33.25
N MET A 22 -29.05 -4.14 -31.98
CA MET A 22 -28.13 -4.91 -31.14
C MET A 22 -28.59 -6.37 -31.00
N ALA A 23 -29.87 -6.60 -30.68
CA ALA A 23 -30.41 -7.95 -30.51
C ALA A 23 -30.28 -8.78 -31.79
N ARG A 24 -30.54 -8.17 -32.96
CA ARG A 24 -30.34 -8.82 -34.26
C ARG A 24 -28.88 -9.19 -34.52
N LEU A 25 -27.96 -8.26 -34.25
CA LEU A 25 -26.52 -8.52 -34.41
C LEU A 25 -26.04 -9.64 -33.48
N ARG A 26 -26.53 -9.67 -32.25
CA ARG A 26 -26.21 -10.73 -31.28
C ARG A 26 -26.75 -12.08 -31.73
N GLN A 27 -28.00 -12.16 -32.19
CA GLN A 27 -28.58 -13.39 -32.72
C GLN A 27 -27.92 -13.86 -34.02
N ALA A 28 -27.38 -12.94 -34.83
CA ALA A 28 -26.60 -13.29 -36.01
C ALA A 28 -25.25 -13.94 -35.65
N ILE A 29 -24.71 -13.64 -34.47
CA ILE A 29 -23.46 -14.23 -33.96
C ILE A 29 -23.75 -15.54 -33.22
N ASP A 30 -24.79 -15.54 -32.37
CA ASP A 30 -25.22 -16.67 -31.56
C ASP A 30 -26.74 -16.87 -31.68
N PRO A 31 -27.20 -17.88 -32.44
CA PRO A 31 -28.63 -18.13 -32.65
C PRO A 31 -29.42 -18.45 -31.38
N ASP A 32 -28.77 -18.99 -30.35
CA ASP A 32 -29.41 -19.39 -29.08
C ASP A 32 -29.51 -18.22 -28.09
N TRP A 33 -28.96 -17.05 -28.44
CA TRP A 33 -28.93 -15.89 -27.56
C TRP A 33 -30.31 -15.26 -27.33
N VAL A 34 -30.63 -15.00 -26.06
CA VAL A 34 -31.90 -14.42 -25.61
C VAL A 34 -31.67 -13.05 -24.96
N LEU A 35 -32.36 -12.02 -25.48
CA LEU A 35 -32.21 -10.64 -24.99
C LEU A 35 -32.61 -10.48 -23.51
N GLU A 36 -33.67 -11.15 -23.08
CA GLU A 36 -34.17 -11.07 -21.70
C GLU A 36 -33.14 -11.58 -20.70
N GLU A 37 -32.56 -12.76 -20.96
CA GLU A 37 -31.50 -13.34 -20.12
C GLU A 37 -30.27 -12.43 -20.07
N TRP A 38 -29.87 -11.88 -21.22
CA TRP A 38 -28.75 -10.95 -21.28
C TRP A 38 -28.99 -9.65 -20.51
N ILE A 39 -30.20 -9.08 -20.59
CA ILE A 39 -30.55 -7.88 -19.79
C ILE A 39 -30.52 -8.20 -18.30
N ILE A 40 -31.05 -9.35 -17.89
CA ILE A 40 -31.04 -9.78 -16.49
C ILE A 40 -29.60 -9.95 -16.00
N GLU A 41 -28.75 -10.62 -16.77
CA GLU A 41 -27.34 -10.78 -16.47
C GLU A 41 -26.64 -9.42 -16.35
N ARG A 42 -26.87 -8.53 -17.33
CA ARG A 42 -26.24 -7.21 -17.35
C ARG A 42 -26.71 -6.34 -16.18
N ALA A 43 -28.00 -6.36 -15.85
CA ALA A 43 -28.55 -5.64 -14.72
C ALA A 43 -28.03 -6.19 -13.38
N THR A 44 -27.86 -7.50 -13.27
CA THR A 44 -27.27 -8.15 -12.09
C THR A 44 -25.82 -7.71 -11.90
N GLU A 45 -25.05 -7.65 -12.99
CA GLU A 45 -23.67 -7.21 -12.94
C GLU A 45 -23.54 -5.73 -12.59
N GLU A 46 -24.36 -4.86 -13.21
CA GLU A 46 -24.41 -3.43 -12.84
C GLU A 46 -24.79 -3.24 -11.37
N LEU A 47 -25.73 -4.03 -10.84
CA LEU A 47 -26.11 -3.96 -9.43
C LEU A 47 -24.92 -4.31 -8.51
N ARG A 48 -24.14 -5.34 -8.84
CA ARG A 48 -22.93 -5.71 -8.08
C ARG A 48 -21.89 -4.60 -8.09
N LEU A 49 -21.69 -3.94 -9.22
CA LEU A 49 -20.76 -2.81 -9.32
C LEU A 49 -21.22 -1.64 -8.45
N ILE A 50 -22.52 -1.34 -8.45
CA ILE A 50 -23.09 -0.28 -7.61
C ILE A 50 -22.93 -0.64 -6.12
N GLU A 51 -23.16 -1.89 -5.72
CA GLU A 51 -22.97 -2.36 -4.35
C GLU A 51 -21.51 -2.20 -3.90
N MET A 52 -20.55 -2.63 -4.72
CA MET A 52 -19.12 -2.44 -4.46
C MET A 52 -18.76 -0.95 -4.31
N ASP A 53 -19.33 -0.07 -5.14
CA ASP A 53 -19.07 1.36 -5.04
C ASP A 53 -19.71 1.98 -3.78
N LEU A 54 -20.86 1.46 -3.35
CA LEU A 54 -21.49 1.85 -2.09
C LEU A 54 -20.63 1.45 -0.89
N ASP A 55 -20.02 0.26 -0.89
CA ASP A 55 -19.11 -0.19 0.16
C ASP A 55 -17.86 0.71 0.24
N LYS A 56 -17.32 1.13 -0.90
CA LYS A 56 -16.20 2.08 -0.95
C LYS A 56 -16.59 3.44 -0.37
N GLU A 57 -17.77 3.95 -0.70
CA GLU A 57 -18.25 5.22 -0.16
C GLU A 57 -18.56 5.13 1.33
N LEU A 58 -19.13 4.02 1.80
CA LEU A 58 -19.32 3.75 3.22
C LEU A 58 -17.98 3.79 3.96
N LEU A 59 -16.97 3.10 3.44
CA LEU A 59 -15.62 3.09 4.01
C LEU A 59 -15.00 4.50 4.05
N ARG A 60 -15.13 5.27 2.97
CA ARG A 60 -14.67 6.68 2.90
C ARG A 60 -15.34 7.54 3.97
N ILE A 61 -16.65 7.39 4.17
CA ILE A 61 -17.39 8.13 5.19
C ILE A 61 -16.94 7.72 6.60
N LEU A 62 -16.76 6.42 6.85
CA LEU A 62 -16.26 5.92 8.13
C LEU A 62 -14.87 6.46 8.46
N HIS A 63 -13.93 6.41 7.51
CA HIS A 63 -12.59 6.99 7.69
C HIS A 63 -12.65 8.50 7.93
N ARG A 64 -13.50 9.21 7.19
CA ARG A 64 -13.68 10.66 7.38
C ARG A 64 -14.24 10.96 8.77
N LYS A 65 -15.20 10.17 9.24
CA LYS A 65 -15.76 10.29 10.59
C LYS A 65 -14.67 10.08 11.65
N GLN A 66 -13.92 8.98 11.56
CA GLN A 66 -12.84 8.67 12.49
C GLN A 66 -11.78 9.77 12.52
N ARG A 67 -11.42 10.33 11.36
CA ARG A 67 -10.50 11.46 11.29
C ARG A 67 -11.05 12.70 12.00
N VAL A 68 -12.34 13.01 11.83
CA VAL A 68 -12.99 14.12 12.53
C VAL A 68 -13.00 13.88 14.04
N GLU A 69 -13.31 12.67 14.50
CA GLU A 69 -13.28 12.29 15.91
C GLU A 69 -11.87 12.45 16.50
N SER A 70 -10.84 11.95 15.82
CA SER A 70 -9.44 12.10 16.24
C SER A 70 -8.99 13.58 16.32
N ILE A 71 -9.41 14.41 15.36
CA ILE A 71 -9.13 15.86 15.41
C ILE A 71 -9.85 16.50 16.61
N ALA A 72 -11.09 16.11 16.87
CA ALA A 72 -11.86 16.65 18.00
C ALA A 72 -11.22 16.26 19.35
N GLU A 73 -10.82 15.00 19.51
CA GLU A 73 -10.08 14.49 20.67
C GLU A 73 -8.75 15.24 20.87
N GLY A 74 -7.97 15.42 19.80
CA GLY A 74 -6.69 16.15 19.84
C GLY A 74 -6.84 17.64 20.17
N LEU A 75 -7.99 18.25 19.87
CA LEU A 75 -8.31 19.63 20.25
C LEU A 75 -8.89 19.75 21.67
N GLY A 76 -8.99 18.65 22.43
CA GLY A 76 -9.62 18.64 23.76
C GLY A 76 -11.13 18.85 23.72
N HIS A 77 -11.73 18.79 22.53
CA HIS A 77 -13.17 18.79 22.31
C HIS A 77 -13.62 17.35 22.17
N THR A 78 -13.81 16.64 23.28
CA THR A 78 -14.63 15.44 23.24
C THR A 78 -16.03 15.87 22.83
N LEU A 79 -16.43 15.49 21.61
CA LEU A 79 -17.79 15.64 21.09
C LEU A 79 -18.71 14.63 21.80
N ASP A 80 -18.77 14.69 23.12
CA ASP A 80 -19.78 14.10 24.00
C ASP A 80 -19.52 14.71 25.40
N HIS A 81 -20.32 15.62 25.95
CA HIS A 81 -21.72 15.41 26.33
C HIS A 81 -22.18 13.95 26.45
N ARG A 82 -21.40 13.11 27.15
CA ARG A 82 -21.96 12.11 28.06
C ARG A 82 -20.90 11.53 28.99
N SER A 83 -20.91 12.07 30.21
CA SER A 83 -20.92 11.33 31.47
C SER A 83 -20.04 10.08 31.56
N MET A 84 -18.96 10.19 32.33
CA MET A 84 -18.75 9.47 33.60
C MET A 84 -17.26 9.41 33.89
N GLU A 85 -16.89 9.87 35.07
CA GLU A 85 -15.62 9.57 35.71
C GLU A 85 -15.38 8.05 35.76
N LYS A 86 -14.09 7.68 35.71
CA LYS A 86 -13.49 6.34 35.89
C LYS A 86 -13.52 5.52 34.59
N GLU A 87 -12.36 5.16 34.02
CA GLU A 87 -11.34 4.34 34.67
C GLU A 87 -9.92 4.80 34.37
N HIS A 88 -9.12 4.79 35.43
CA HIS A 88 -7.67 4.76 35.40
C HIS A 88 -7.15 3.58 34.56
N ASP A 89 -5.96 3.76 33.98
CA ASP A 89 -5.01 2.67 33.65
C ASP A 89 -5.26 1.81 32.39
N LEU A 90 -5.57 2.45 31.26
CA LEU A 90 -5.24 1.86 29.96
C LEU A 90 -4.11 2.67 29.32
N GLY A 91 -2.99 1.98 29.14
CA GLY A 91 -1.66 2.53 28.90
C GLY A 91 -1.64 3.64 27.85
N ARG A 92 -0.93 4.71 28.18
CA ARG A 92 -0.56 5.77 27.25
C ARG A 92 0.21 5.11 26.10
N GLN A 93 -0.47 4.82 25.00
CA GLN A 93 0.20 4.73 23.70
C GLN A 93 0.64 6.16 23.37
N SER A 94 1.84 6.50 23.79
CA SER A 94 2.58 7.62 23.23
C SER A 94 2.88 7.31 21.78
N ASN A 95 2.69 8.28 20.90
CA ASN A 95 3.16 8.19 19.53
C ASN A 95 4.68 8.02 19.56
N LEU A 96 5.25 7.32 18.57
CA LEU A 96 6.72 7.20 18.40
C LEU A 96 7.44 8.56 18.45
N PHE A 97 6.75 9.63 18.06
CA PHE A 97 7.23 11.01 18.10
C PHE A 97 7.28 11.63 19.50
N ASP A 98 6.48 11.16 20.47
CA ASP A 98 6.47 11.68 21.84
C ASP A 98 7.73 11.26 22.62
N HIS A 99 8.40 10.19 22.17
CA HIS A 99 9.65 9.71 22.73
C HIS A 99 10.90 10.17 21.96
N PHE A 100 10.73 10.83 20.81
CA PHE A 100 11.87 11.31 20.02
C PHE A 100 12.68 12.35 20.81
N ASP A 101 12.02 13.30 21.47
CA ASP A 101 12.69 14.30 22.32
C ASP A 101 13.40 13.70 23.53
N ALA A 102 12.87 12.59 24.06
CA ALA A 102 13.47 11.87 25.19
C ALA A 102 14.73 11.08 24.78
N ILE A 103 14.78 10.58 23.53
CA ILE A 103 15.93 9.84 22.99
C ILE A 103 17.09 10.78 22.65
N LEU A 104 16.81 12.01 22.23
CA LEU A 104 17.80 12.93 21.67
C LEU A 104 18.44 13.89 22.70
N GLY A 105 17.89 13.95 23.91
CA GLY A 105 18.40 14.77 25.01
C GLY A 105 18.16 16.27 24.80
N GLU A 106 17.63 16.94 25.82
CA GLU A 106 17.42 18.39 25.80
C GLU A 106 18.72 19.13 25.44
N GLY A 107 18.77 19.73 24.24
CA GLY A 107 19.85 20.60 23.79
C GLY A 107 20.62 20.19 22.53
N ARG A 108 20.29 19.07 21.86
CA ARG A 108 20.99 18.65 20.61
C ARG A 108 20.22 18.83 19.31
N TYR A 109 18.99 19.36 19.34
CA TYR A 109 18.21 19.61 18.12
C TYR A 109 18.36 21.05 17.66
N GLU A 110 19.33 21.33 16.79
CA GLU A 110 19.19 22.43 15.83
C GLU A 110 18.15 22.01 14.80
N ARG A 111 17.06 22.78 14.67
CA ARG A 111 16.03 22.55 13.65
C ARG A 111 16.72 22.46 12.29
N PRO A 112 16.68 21.32 11.57
CA PRO A 112 17.38 21.19 10.30
C PRO A 112 16.83 22.23 9.33
N THR A 113 17.68 23.13 8.87
CA THR A 113 17.35 24.03 7.76
C THR A 113 17.16 23.15 6.52
N ALA A 114 16.24 23.48 5.62
CA ALA A 114 15.92 22.67 4.43
C ALA A 114 17.16 22.27 3.58
N GLY A 115 18.27 23.01 3.70
CA GLY A 115 19.56 22.67 3.07
C GLY A 115 20.35 21.53 3.73
N ARG A 116 20.23 21.30 5.05
CA ARG A 116 20.91 20.18 5.76
C ARG A 116 20.16 18.86 5.61
N ILE A 117 18.84 18.93 5.43
CA ILE A 117 18.02 17.74 5.16
C ILE A 117 18.52 17.02 3.91
N ARG A 118 19.08 17.72 2.92
CA ARG A 118 19.50 17.13 1.64
C ARG A 118 20.74 16.22 1.72
N ASP A 119 21.69 16.51 2.61
CA ASP A 119 22.90 15.68 2.78
C ASP A 119 22.64 14.45 3.66
N ASP A 120 21.72 14.58 4.64
CA ASP A 120 21.30 13.49 5.52
C ASP A 120 19.98 12.83 5.02
N LEU A 121 19.50 13.19 3.82
CA LEU A 121 18.33 12.56 3.22
C LEU A 121 18.80 11.19 2.76
N ILE A 122 18.63 10.21 3.65
CA ILE A 122 18.36 8.82 3.29
C ILE A 122 17.59 8.88 1.98
N ASP A 123 18.22 8.48 0.87
CA ASP A 123 17.49 8.38 -0.38
C ASP A 123 16.29 7.46 -0.14
N LEU A 124 15.11 8.08 -0.17
CA LEU A 124 13.82 7.42 0.00
C LEU A 124 13.32 6.92 -1.36
N SER A 125 14.12 7.05 -2.42
CA SER A 125 13.87 6.35 -3.66
C SER A 125 13.68 4.87 -3.32
N PRO A 126 12.49 4.31 -3.61
CA PRO A 126 12.23 2.90 -3.36
C PRO A 126 13.35 2.06 -3.96
N PRO A 127 13.98 1.13 -3.21
CA PRO A 127 14.57 -0.01 -3.88
C PRO A 127 13.44 -0.63 -4.74
N ASP A 128 13.76 -0.94 -6.00
CA ASP A 128 12.83 -1.51 -6.97
C ASP A 128 12.48 -2.94 -6.56
N ALA A 129 11.67 -3.07 -5.51
CA ALA A 129 11.11 -4.33 -5.04
C ALA A 129 9.60 -4.17 -4.86
N ASP A 130 8.84 -5.10 -5.43
CA ASP A 130 7.37 -5.07 -5.41
C ASP A 130 6.80 -5.28 -4.00
N ASP A 131 7.56 -5.96 -3.12
CA ASP A 131 7.17 -6.18 -1.73
C ASP A 131 7.63 -5.04 -0.81
N PRO A 132 6.71 -4.32 -0.14
CA PRO A 132 7.06 -3.27 0.81
C PRO A 132 7.91 -3.76 1.99
N MET A 133 7.83 -5.03 2.38
CA MET A 133 8.69 -5.57 3.45
C MET A 133 10.12 -5.79 2.99
N LEU A 134 10.32 -6.47 1.86
CA LEU A 134 11.64 -6.61 1.24
C LEU A 134 12.33 -5.26 1.05
N ARG A 135 11.60 -4.21 0.65
CA ARG A 135 12.15 -2.85 0.55
C ARG A 135 12.71 -2.29 1.86
N VAL A 136 12.03 -2.55 2.98
CA VAL A 136 12.49 -2.12 4.31
C VAL A 136 13.73 -2.90 4.72
N VAL A 137 13.76 -4.21 4.44
CA VAL A 137 14.91 -5.07 4.75
C VAL A 137 16.14 -4.66 3.92
N MET A 138 15.98 -4.47 2.61
CA MET A 138 17.02 -3.95 1.72
C MET A 138 17.60 -2.64 2.24
N ARG A 139 16.74 -1.73 2.75
CA ARG A 139 17.23 -0.45 3.28
C ARG A 139 18.02 -0.61 4.57
N LEU A 140 17.60 -1.51 5.46
CA LEU A 140 18.34 -1.81 6.67
C LEU A 140 19.71 -2.43 6.35
N VAL A 141 19.77 -3.35 5.39
CA VAL A 141 21.03 -3.94 4.90
C VAL A 141 21.96 -2.86 4.33
N GLN A 142 21.47 -1.98 3.46
CA GLN A 142 22.24 -0.84 2.95
C GLN A 142 22.77 0.05 4.08
N HIS A 143 21.96 0.32 5.11
CA HIS A 143 22.37 1.15 6.24
C HIS A 143 23.49 0.48 7.07
N ILE A 144 23.39 -0.84 7.29
CA ILE A 144 24.40 -1.62 8.00
C ILE A 144 25.72 -1.61 7.22
N VAL A 145 25.68 -1.85 5.91
CA VAL A 145 26.88 -1.89 5.06
C VAL A 145 27.50 -0.50 4.91
N ALA A 146 26.70 0.55 4.69
CA ALA A 146 27.20 1.92 4.63
C ALA A 146 27.83 2.40 5.95
N GLY A 147 27.33 1.92 7.09
CA GLY A 147 27.93 2.18 8.40
C GLY A 147 29.34 1.59 8.54
N ALA A 148 29.54 0.36 8.06
CA ALA A 148 30.86 -0.28 8.04
C ALA A 148 31.81 0.39 7.03
N ASP A 149 31.31 0.74 5.84
CA ASP A 149 32.08 1.42 4.80
C ASP A 149 32.60 2.80 5.27
N ALA A 150 31.77 3.55 6.02
CA ALA A 150 32.19 4.81 6.64
C ALA A 150 33.31 4.64 7.70
N GLU A 151 33.49 3.44 8.24
CA GLU A 151 34.57 3.08 9.17
C GLU A 151 35.76 2.38 8.47
N ASP A 152 35.81 2.39 7.13
CA ASP A 152 36.79 1.65 6.30
C ASP A 152 36.81 0.13 6.60
N GLU A 153 35.67 -0.44 7.05
CA GLU A 153 35.53 -1.86 7.40
C GLU A 153 34.71 -2.62 6.33
N ILE A 154 35.18 -3.81 5.96
CA ILE A 154 34.50 -4.67 4.98
C ILE A 154 33.35 -5.42 5.67
N SER A 155 32.15 -5.32 5.09
CA SER A 155 30.98 -6.01 5.63
C SER A 155 30.99 -7.49 5.23
N THR A 156 31.31 -8.38 6.16
CA THR A 156 31.17 -9.83 5.96
C THR A 156 29.68 -10.25 6.05
N HIS A 157 29.27 -11.22 5.24
CA HIS A 157 27.93 -11.82 5.22
C HIS A 157 27.40 -12.16 6.62
N ARG A 158 28.22 -12.88 7.41
CA ARG A 158 27.88 -13.26 8.79
C ARG A 158 27.62 -12.04 9.69
N TRP A 159 28.40 -10.97 9.49
CA TRP A 159 28.24 -9.75 10.29
C TRP A 159 26.95 -9.01 9.93
N ILE A 160 26.59 -8.95 8.65
CA ILE A 160 25.32 -8.36 8.20
C ILE A 160 24.13 -9.11 8.82
N ILE A 161 24.13 -10.45 8.76
CA ILE A 161 23.08 -11.28 9.37
C ILE A 161 23.02 -11.05 10.88
N GLU A 162 24.17 -11.05 11.57
CA GLU A 162 24.21 -10.81 13.02
C GLU A 162 23.65 -9.43 13.40
N GLN A 163 23.95 -8.37 12.64
CA GLN A 163 23.37 -7.05 12.88
C GLN A 163 21.87 -7.03 12.56
N ALA A 164 21.44 -7.63 11.45
CA ALA A 164 20.04 -7.66 11.05
C ALA A 164 19.16 -8.44 12.04
N GLN A 165 19.66 -9.54 12.60
CA GLN A 165 18.97 -10.32 13.65
C GLN A 165 18.76 -9.51 14.93
N ARG A 166 19.66 -8.57 15.26
CA ARG A 166 19.46 -7.64 16.41
C ARG A 166 18.29 -6.70 16.19
N HIS A 167 17.92 -6.45 14.93
CA HIS A 167 16.73 -5.70 14.55
C HIS A 167 15.48 -6.59 14.38
N GLY A 168 15.59 -7.90 14.64
CA GLY A 168 14.46 -8.84 14.64
C GLY A 168 14.11 -9.40 13.27
N LEU A 169 15.02 -9.32 12.29
CA LEU A 169 14.82 -9.88 10.95
C LEU A 169 15.22 -11.36 10.88
N ASP A 170 14.51 -12.11 10.03
CA ASP A 170 14.85 -13.49 9.73
C ASP A 170 16.04 -13.56 8.74
N GLU A 171 16.83 -14.63 8.84
CA GLU A 171 18.00 -14.83 7.96
C GLU A 171 17.59 -14.91 6.48
N ASN A 172 16.46 -15.56 6.17
CA ASN A 172 16.01 -15.70 4.78
C ASN A 172 15.59 -14.35 4.17
N GLU A 173 15.00 -13.46 4.97
CA GLU A 173 14.61 -12.11 4.51
C GLU A 173 15.83 -11.24 4.21
N VAL A 174 16.90 -11.42 4.99
CA VAL A 174 18.17 -10.71 4.80
C VAL A 174 18.92 -11.24 3.58
N GLU A 175 18.93 -12.55 3.36
CA GLU A 175 19.50 -13.17 2.16
C GLU A 175 18.80 -12.68 0.89
N GLU A 176 17.45 -12.71 0.87
CA GLU A 176 16.66 -12.21 -0.26
C GLU A 176 16.96 -10.73 -0.54
N ALA A 177 17.12 -9.92 0.51
CA ALA A 177 17.46 -8.52 0.37
C ALA A 177 18.88 -8.28 -0.17
N ILE A 178 19.88 -9.07 0.25
CA ILE A 178 21.24 -8.99 -0.28
C ILE A 178 21.25 -9.33 -1.77
N ASP A 179 20.56 -10.40 -2.18
CA ASP A 179 20.46 -10.81 -3.58
C ASP A 179 19.85 -9.70 -4.46
N ASN A 180 18.72 -9.13 -4.03
CA ASN A 180 18.07 -8.04 -4.74
C ASN A 180 18.95 -6.78 -4.82
N LEU A 181 19.72 -6.49 -3.77
CA LEU A 181 20.64 -5.35 -3.75
C LEU A 181 21.84 -5.53 -4.69
N ILE A 182 22.33 -6.78 -4.85
CA ILE A 182 23.38 -7.12 -5.82
C ILE A 182 22.82 -7.02 -7.24
N GLU A 183 21.61 -7.55 -7.49
CA GLU A 183 20.95 -7.44 -8.80
C GLU A 183 20.70 -5.99 -9.22
N ALA A 184 20.30 -5.14 -8.27
CA ALA A 184 20.12 -3.70 -8.47
C ALA A 184 21.45 -2.93 -8.60
N GLY A 185 22.60 -3.57 -8.36
CA GLY A 185 23.91 -2.93 -8.38
C GLY A 185 24.20 -1.99 -7.19
N SER A 186 23.34 -2.00 -6.16
CA SER A 186 23.50 -1.18 -4.95
C SER A 186 24.53 -1.77 -3.98
N LEU A 187 24.74 -3.08 -4.01
CA LEU A 187 25.81 -3.77 -3.30
C LEU A 187 26.75 -4.44 -4.31
N ILE A 188 28.05 -4.38 -4.04
CA ILE A 188 29.07 -5.07 -4.82
C ILE A 188 29.74 -6.11 -3.93
N GLU A 189 29.73 -7.37 -4.39
CA GLU A 189 30.49 -8.44 -3.77
C GLU A 189 31.94 -8.41 -4.28
N ILE A 190 32.91 -8.24 -3.37
CA ILE A 190 34.35 -8.20 -3.70
C ILE A 190 34.95 -9.62 -3.67
N CYS A 191 34.55 -10.39 -2.66
CA CYS A 191 34.99 -11.75 -2.38
C CYS A 191 33.81 -12.54 -1.80
N ASP A 192 33.94 -13.87 -1.76
CA ASP A 192 32.92 -14.79 -1.22
C ASP A 192 32.43 -14.34 0.17
N GLY A 193 31.23 -13.75 0.20
CA GLY A 193 30.61 -13.23 1.41
C GLY A 193 31.20 -11.93 1.97
N GLU A 194 31.85 -11.10 1.16
CA GLU A 194 32.35 -9.76 1.50
C GLU A 194 31.74 -8.69 0.58
N TYR A 195 31.04 -7.73 1.18
CA TYR A 195 30.24 -6.74 0.47
C TYR A 195 30.70 -5.30 0.76
N ILE A 196 30.61 -4.45 -0.25
CA ILE A 196 30.73 -2.98 -0.14
C ILE A 196 29.54 -2.31 -0.81
N MET A 197 29.36 -1.02 -0.52
CA MET A 197 28.40 -0.20 -1.25
C MET A 197 28.85 -0.03 -2.71
N GLY A 198 27.90 -0.12 -3.64
CA GLY A 198 28.13 0.27 -5.02
C GLY A 198 28.18 1.80 -5.15
N ASP A 199 29.16 2.30 -5.89
CA ASP A 199 29.18 3.71 -6.31
C ASP A 199 28.07 3.95 -7.34
N GLU A 200 27.19 4.93 -7.06
CA GLU A 200 26.20 5.47 -8.02
C GLU A 200 26.86 6.09 -9.27
#